data_AF-A0A6P0EW99-F1
#
_entry.id   AF-A0A6P0EW99-F1
#
_cell.length_a   1.000
_cell.length_b   1.000
_cell.length_c   1.000
_cell.angle_alpha   90.00
_cell.angle_beta   90.00
_cell.angle_gamma   90.00
#
_symmetry.space_group_name_H-M   'P 1'
#
loop_
_entity.id
_entity.type
_entity.pdbx_description
1 polymer ?
#
loop_
_entity_poly.entity_id
_entity_poly.type
_entity_poly.pdbx_seq_one_letter_code
_entity_poly.pdbx_strand_id
1 'polypeptide(L)'
;MIPATTLDRPAAAEATSGTAPAGHSNRLRPVQWAAFWASLCAAAVATLTPEGTGWAWGSPLTELRWYATGLGSSATVTQLVGNLALLAVPAVLLVALRPAVGLPRRLFAAMLGVGVGIEFLQWALPLGRVVSPMDALLNAAGAVAAGLLSAHVQAVRHQPPSPR
;
A
#
# COMPACT_ATOMS: atom_id res chain seq x y z
N MET A 1 50.89 28.59 -48.92
CA MET A 1 50.09 28.14 -50.09
C MET A 1 50.16 26.62 -50.11
N ILE A 2 49.16 25.96 -49.52
CA ILE A 2 49.02 24.49 -49.37
C ILE A 2 47.54 24.18 -49.68
N PRO A 3 47.23 23.17 -50.51
CA PRO A 3 45.89 23.00 -51.09
C PRO A 3 44.91 22.31 -50.15
N ALA A 4 43.63 22.67 -50.32
CA ALA A 4 42.48 22.15 -49.61
C ALA A 4 42.29 20.65 -49.85
N THR A 5 42.22 19.87 -48.78
CA THR A 5 41.83 18.46 -48.82
C THR A 5 40.38 18.35 -48.39
N THR A 6 39.52 18.00 -49.34
CA THR A 6 38.08 17.75 -49.20
C THR A 6 37.87 16.56 -48.26
N LEU A 7 37.34 16.81 -47.06
CA LEU A 7 36.92 15.75 -46.14
C LEU A 7 35.52 15.27 -46.53
N ASP A 8 35.50 14.02 -46.97
CA ASP A 8 34.35 13.21 -47.36
C ASP A 8 33.41 13.02 -46.16
N ARG A 9 32.11 13.25 -46.37
CA ARG A 9 31.06 13.25 -45.34
C ARG A 9 30.42 11.85 -45.34
N PRO A 10 30.61 11.02 -44.31
CA PRO A 10 29.92 9.74 -44.26
C PRO A 10 28.42 9.97 -44.09
N ALA A 11 27.67 9.25 -44.94
CA ALA A 11 26.23 9.26 -45.04
C ALA A 11 25.55 9.05 -43.69
N ALA A 12 24.49 9.82 -43.47
CA ALA A 12 23.56 9.67 -42.38
C ALA A 12 23.01 8.23 -42.37
N ALA A 13 23.41 7.45 -41.36
CA ALA A 13 22.68 6.25 -40.98
C ALA A 13 21.40 6.71 -40.26
N GLU A 14 20.35 6.86 -41.04
CA GLU A 14 18.96 6.99 -40.61
C GLU A 14 18.53 5.66 -39.96
N ALA A 15 19.02 5.40 -38.75
CA ALA A 15 18.56 4.30 -37.93
C ALA A 15 17.21 4.69 -37.33
N THR A 16 16.18 4.26 -38.04
CA THR A 16 14.78 4.17 -37.65
C THR A 16 14.58 4.01 -36.14
N SER A 17 14.24 5.14 -35.50
CA SER A 17 13.64 5.19 -34.17
C SER A 17 12.32 4.42 -34.20
N GLY A 18 12.40 3.10 -34.03
CA GLY A 18 11.26 2.23 -33.78
C GLY A 18 10.65 2.62 -32.43
N THR A 19 9.73 3.58 -32.47
CA THR A 19 8.89 3.97 -31.34
C THR A 19 8.03 2.76 -30.97
N ALA A 20 8.51 1.96 -30.02
CA ALA A 20 7.70 0.92 -29.41
C ALA A 20 6.39 1.54 -28.88
N PRO A 21 5.23 0.90 -29.07
CA PRO A 21 3.95 1.50 -28.70
C PRO A 21 3.83 1.66 -27.19
N ALA A 22 4.07 2.88 -26.70
CA ALA A 22 4.01 3.31 -25.30
C ALA A 22 2.58 3.30 -24.69
N GLY A 23 1.64 2.55 -25.27
CA GLY A 23 0.20 2.69 -25.02
C GLY A 23 -0.40 1.83 -23.92
N HIS A 24 0.24 0.72 -23.52
CA HIS A 24 -0.38 -0.24 -22.59
C HIS A 24 -0.16 0.11 -21.10
N SER A 25 0.97 0.71 -20.74
CA SER A 25 1.31 1.01 -19.34
C SER A 25 0.48 2.15 -18.75
N ASN A 26 -0.01 3.08 -19.56
CA ASN A 26 -0.70 4.28 -19.07
C ASN A 26 -2.20 4.06 -18.82
N ARG A 27 -2.84 3.11 -19.52
CA ARG A 27 -4.29 2.84 -19.41
C ARG A 27 -4.70 2.12 -18.12
N LEU A 28 -3.78 1.39 -17.49
CA LEU A 28 -4.07 0.62 -16.28
C LEU A 28 -3.96 1.47 -15.00
N ARG A 29 -3.25 2.60 -15.04
CA ARG A 29 -3.05 3.46 -13.88
C ARG A 29 -4.34 4.02 -13.29
N PRO A 30 -5.31 4.52 -14.09
CA PRO A 30 -6.60 4.97 -13.55
C PRO A 30 -7.37 3.86 -12.84
N VAL A 31 -7.37 2.65 -13.42
CA VAL A 31 -8.05 1.48 -12.83
C VAL A 31 -7.41 1.08 -11.51
N GLN A 32 -6.08 1.08 -11.43
CA GLN A 32 -5.34 0.79 -10.20
C GLN A 32 -5.61 1.83 -9.10
N TRP A 33 -5.67 3.11 -9.45
CA TRP A 33 -6.06 4.17 -8.51
C TRP A 33 -7.51 4.01 -8.05
N ALA A 34 -8.43 3.69 -8.96
CA ALA A 34 -9.82 3.41 -8.60
C ALA A 34 -9.91 2.21 -7.65
N ALA A 35 -9.17 1.13 -7.90
CA ALA A 35 -9.09 -0.03 -7.01
C ALA A 35 -8.51 0.34 -5.63
N PHE A 36 -7.48 1.18 -5.59
CA PHE A 36 -6.90 1.68 -4.35
C PHE A 36 -7.94 2.42 -3.52
N TRP A 37 -8.61 3.41 -4.11
CA TRP A 37 -9.66 4.17 -3.42
C TRP A 37 -10.84 3.29 -3.01
N ALA A 38 -11.29 2.38 -3.89
CA ALA A 38 -12.35 1.43 -3.56
C ALA A 38 -11.98 0.55 -2.35
N SER A 39 -10.72 0.10 -2.25
CA SER A 39 -10.25 -0.69 -1.11
C SER A 39 -10.21 0.11 0.20
N LEU A 40 -9.84 1.40 0.14
CA LEU A 40 -9.92 2.30 1.31
C LEU A 40 -11.38 2.54 1.72
N CYS A 41 -12.27 2.76 0.76
CA CYS A 41 -13.70 2.90 1.05
C CYS A 41 -14.28 1.62 1.67
N ALA A 42 -13.88 0.45 1.18
CA ALA A 42 -14.29 -0.83 1.76
C ALA A 42 -13.82 -0.99 3.22
N ALA A 43 -12.56 -0.64 3.52
CA ALA A 43 -12.04 -0.62 4.88
C ALA A 43 -12.83 0.35 5.77
N ALA A 44 -13.09 1.56 5.28
CA ALA A 44 -13.88 2.57 5.99
C ALA A 44 -15.32 2.08 6.26
N VAL A 45 -15.98 1.46 5.28
CA VAL A 45 -17.32 0.89 5.48
C VAL A 45 -17.28 -0.21 6.55
N ALA A 46 -16.28 -1.11 6.49
CA ALA A 46 -16.14 -2.19 7.47
C ALA A 46 -15.97 -1.66 8.91
N THR A 47 -15.25 -0.55 9.11
CA THR A 47 -14.95 -0.02 10.46
C THR A 47 -15.90 1.06 10.93
N LEU A 48 -16.55 1.79 10.01
CA LEU A 48 -17.43 2.93 10.32
C LEU A 48 -18.92 2.57 10.25
N THR A 49 -19.26 1.30 10.01
CA THR A 49 -20.64 0.83 10.16
C THR A 49 -21.02 0.81 11.65
N PRO A 50 -22.12 1.48 12.06
CA PRO A 50 -22.58 1.49 13.45
C PRO A 50 -22.88 0.08 13.99
N GLU A 51 -22.44 -0.18 15.22
CA GLU A 51 -22.81 -1.36 16.02
C GLU A 51 -23.64 -1.01 17.26
N GLY A 52 -23.82 0.28 17.51
CA GLY A 52 -24.58 0.79 18.64
C GLY A 52 -24.50 2.31 18.71
N THR A 53 -24.49 2.85 19.93
CA THR A 53 -24.35 4.28 20.21
C THR A 53 -23.15 4.54 21.12
N GLY A 54 -22.62 5.76 21.03
CA GLY A 54 -21.47 6.19 21.82
C GLY A 54 -20.14 5.60 21.34
N TRP A 55 -19.15 5.56 22.23
CA TRP A 55 -17.86 4.91 21.98
C TRP A 55 -17.27 4.44 23.31
N ALA A 56 -16.37 3.47 23.24
CA ALA A 56 -15.56 3.02 24.37
C ALA A 56 -14.08 3.26 24.06
N TRP A 57 -13.25 3.47 25.08
CA TRP A 57 -11.81 3.68 24.92
C TRP A 57 -11.04 2.40 25.21
N GLY A 58 -10.23 1.94 24.26
CA GLY A 58 -9.41 0.74 24.35
C GLY A 58 -8.05 1.00 25.02
N SER A 59 -7.88 0.60 26.28
CA SER A 59 -6.59 0.76 26.97
C SER A 59 -5.48 -0.04 26.25
N PRO A 60 -4.38 0.58 25.78
CA PRO A 60 -3.41 -0.12 24.93
C PRO A 60 -2.69 -1.26 25.64
N LEU A 61 -2.40 -1.10 26.93
CA LEU A 61 -1.78 -2.17 27.74
C LEU A 61 -2.75 -3.33 27.99
N THR A 62 -4.03 -3.03 28.16
CA THR A 62 -5.07 -4.05 28.34
C THR A 62 -5.25 -4.86 27.06
N GLU A 63 -5.34 -4.20 25.91
CA GLU A 63 -5.47 -4.84 24.61
C GLU A 63 -4.24 -5.65 24.23
N LEU A 64 -3.04 -5.11 24.48
CA LEU A 64 -1.80 -5.85 24.24
C LEU A 64 -1.76 -7.15 25.07
N ARG A 65 -2.13 -7.06 26.36
CA ARG A 65 -2.23 -8.25 27.22
C ARG A 65 -3.30 -9.21 26.70
N TRP A 66 -4.45 -8.68 26.26
CA TRP A 66 -5.54 -9.48 25.71
C TRP A 66 -5.11 -10.27 24.48
N TYR A 67 -4.43 -9.65 23.52
CA TYR A 67 -3.85 -10.36 22.37
C TYR A 67 -2.80 -11.39 22.79
N ALA A 68 -1.92 -11.05 23.73
CA ALA A 68 -0.84 -11.93 24.17
C ALA A 68 -1.34 -13.20 24.87
N THR A 69 -2.44 -13.11 25.64
CA THR A 69 -2.97 -14.24 26.41
C THR A 69 -4.20 -14.89 25.78
N GLY A 70 -4.82 -14.23 24.80
CA GLY A 70 -6.12 -14.60 24.25
C GLY A 70 -6.09 -15.44 22.97
N LEU A 71 -4.93 -15.88 22.48
CA LEU A 71 -4.82 -16.59 21.19
C LEU A 71 -5.56 -17.93 21.12
N GLY A 72 -6.00 -18.49 22.26
CA GLY A 72 -6.90 -19.65 22.29
C GLY A 72 -8.36 -19.32 21.97
N SER A 73 -8.72 -18.03 21.89
CA SER A 73 -10.08 -17.55 21.59
C SER A 73 -10.22 -17.21 20.11
N SER A 74 -11.24 -17.77 19.46
CA SER A 74 -11.56 -17.44 18.06
C SER A 74 -11.86 -15.96 17.87
N ALA A 75 -12.50 -15.31 18.84
CA ALA A 75 -12.80 -13.88 18.81
C ALA A 75 -11.52 -13.03 18.78
N THR A 76 -10.55 -13.34 19.67
CA THR A 76 -9.26 -12.63 19.72
C THR A 76 -8.47 -12.83 18.44
N VAL A 77 -8.41 -14.06 17.92
CA VAL A 77 -7.72 -14.35 16.65
C VAL A 77 -8.39 -13.62 15.48
N THR A 78 -9.72 -13.58 15.45
CA THR A 78 -10.48 -12.89 14.39
C THR A 78 -10.18 -11.40 14.39
N GLN A 79 -10.18 -10.76 15.57
CA GLN A 79 -9.87 -9.34 15.67
C GLN A 79 -8.41 -9.04 15.30
N LEU A 80 -7.47 -9.85 15.78
CA LEU A 80 -6.05 -9.71 15.45
C LEU A 80 -5.81 -9.82 13.93
N VAL A 81 -6.35 -10.86 13.31
CA VAL A 81 -6.21 -11.08 11.86
C VAL A 81 -6.94 -10.00 11.08
N GLY A 82 -8.14 -9.60 11.52
CA GLY A 82 -8.93 -8.53 10.92
C GLY A 82 -8.16 -7.22 10.86
N ASN A 83 -7.56 -6.81 11.98
CA ASN A 83 -6.74 -5.60 12.04
C ASN A 83 -5.50 -5.71 11.13
N LEU A 84 -4.73 -6.79 11.23
CA LEU A 84 -3.57 -6.98 10.36
C LEU A 84 -3.93 -6.99 8.85
N ALA A 85 -5.13 -7.48 8.50
CA ALA A 85 -5.57 -7.57 7.12
C ALA A 85 -6.23 -6.28 6.58
N LEU A 86 -6.80 -5.43 7.45
CA LEU A 86 -7.69 -4.33 7.06
C LEU A 86 -7.08 -3.42 5.99
N LEU A 87 -5.82 -3.03 6.18
CA LEU A 87 -5.10 -2.11 5.28
C LEU A 87 -4.11 -2.83 4.33
N ALA A 88 -4.12 -4.16 4.28
CA ALA A 88 -3.20 -4.92 3.44
C ALA A 88 -3.40 -4.65 1.95
N VAL A 89 -4.63 -4.71 1.45
CA VAL A 89 -4.97 -4.46 0.04
C VAL A 89 -4.62 -3.03 -0.41
N PRO A 90 -5.04 -1.96 0.28
CA PRO A 90 -4.66 -0.60 -0.12
C PRO A 90 -3.14 -0.39 -0.08
N ALA A 91 -2.41 -1.01 0.85
CA ALA A 91 -0.96 -0.94 0.90
C ALA A 91 -0.29 -1.61 -0.31
N VAL A 92 -0.73 -2.80 -0.69
CA VAL A 92 -0.25 -3.52 -1.88
C VAL A 92 -0.47 -2.68 -3.14
N LEU A 93 -1.66 -2.10 -3.30
CA LEU A 93 -2.00 -1.25 -4.44
C LEU A 93 -1.17 0.04 -4.45
N LEU A 94 -0.97 0.67 -3.28
CA LEU A 94 -0.15 1.88 -3.16
C LEU A 94 1.31 1.63 -3.54
N VAL A 95 1.88 0.50 -3.12
CA VAL A 95 3.26 0.12 -3.49
C VAL A 95 3.37 -0.14 -5.00
N ALA A 96 2.39 -0.81 -5.60
CA ALA A 96 2.34 -1.03 -7.05
C ALA A 96 2.20 0.28 -7.84
N LEU A 97 1.39 1.22 -7.35
CA LEU A 97 1.20 2.55 -7.96
C LEU A 97 2.40 3.48 -7.76
N ARG A 98 3.06 3.38 -6.61
CA ARG A 98 4.13 4.28 -6.15
C ARG A 98 5.24 3.48 -5.44
N PRO A 99 6.16 2.83 -6.19
CA PRO A 99 7.21 1.98 -5.61
C PRO A 99 8.09 2.70 -4.58
N ALA A 100 8.29 4.02 -4.72
CA ALA A 100 9.03 4.85 -3.75
C ALA A 100 8.42 4.91 -2.33
N VAL A 101 7.15 4.51 -2.18
CA VAL A 101 6.46 4.36 -0.89
C VAL A 101 6.77 3.01 -0.25
N GLY A 102 7.30 2.02 -1.00
CA GLY A 102 7.67 0.70 -0.49
C GLY A 102 8.79 0.68 0.56
N LEU A 103 9.39 1.84 0.87
CA LEU A 103 10.25 1.97 2.04
C LEU A 103 9.43 1.76 3.33
N PRO A 104 9.82 0.84 4.23
CA PRO A 104 9.01 0.49 5.41
C PRO A 104 8.52 1.68 6.22
N ARG A 105 9.40 2.68 6.46
CA ARG A 105 9.05 3.89 7.23
C ARG A 105 7.98 4.75 6.55
N ARG A 106 8.03 4.88 5.22
CA ARG A 106 7.05 5.70 4.47
C ARG A 106 5.70 5.00 4.41
N LEU A 107 5.72 3.70 4.15
CA LEU A 107 4.51 2.88 4.15
C LEU A 107 3.86 2.86 5.54
N PHE A 108 4.64 2.64 6.59
CA PHE A 108 4.16 2.67 7.97
C PHE A 108 3.52 4.02 8.30
N ALA A 109 4.20 5.14 8.04
CA ALA A 109 3.65 6.46 8.31
C ALA A 109 2.34 6.73 7.55
N ALA A 110 2.27 6.35 6.27
CA ALA A 110 1.06 6.52 5.48
C ALA A 110 -0.11 5.68 6.01
N MET A 111 0.12 4.40 6.30
CA MET A 111 -0.92 3.47 6.74
C MET A 111 -1.34 3.73 8.19
N LEU A 112 -0.41 4.14 9.05
CA LEU A 112 -0.73 4.63 10.39
C LEU A 112 -1.61 5.88 10.32
N GLY A 113 -1.32 6.82 9.41
CA GLY A 113 -2.18 7.98 9.19
C GLY A 113 -3.61 7.61 8.80
N VAL A 114 -3.78 6.61 7.94
CA VAL A 114 -5.11 6.07 7.59
C VAL A 114 -5.78 5.42 8.81
N GLY A 115 -5.07 4.56 9.54
CA GLY A 115 -5.59 3.91 10.75
C GLY A 115 -6.03 4.91 11.81
N VAL A 116 -5.19 5.92 12.12
CA VAL A 116 -5.54 7.00 13.05
C VAL A 116 -6.74 7.80 12.56
N GLY A 117 -6.86 8.03 11.25
CA GLY A 117 -8.04 8.68 10.67
C GLY A 117 -9.33 7.88 10.91
N ILE A 118 -9.28 6.56 10.81
CA ILE A 118 -10.41 5.67 11.12
C ILE A 118 -10.78 5.78 12.60
N GLU A 119 -9.80 5.62 13.50
CA GLU A 119 -10.02 5.74 14.95
C GLU A 119 -10.60 7.10 15.35
N PHE A 120 -10.07 8.17 14.74
CA PHE A 120 -10.58 9.52 14.95
C PHE A 120 -12.04 9.67 14.49
N LEU A 121 -12.40 9.10 13.33
CA LEU A 121 -13.77 9.09 12.86
C LEU A 121 -14.69 8.25 13.76
N GLN A 122 -14.23 7.12 14.29
CA GLN A 122 -14.99 6.32 15.26
C GLN A 122 -15.15 7.02 16.62
N TRP A 123 -14.21 7.87 16.99
CA TRP A 123 -14.35 8.72 18.17
C TRP A 123 -15.34 9.87 17.93
N ALA A 124 -15.25 10.52 16.77
CA ALA A 124 -16.09 11.65 16.40
C ALA A 124 -17.54 11.25 16.08
N LEU A 125 -17.74 10.05 15.52
CA LEU A 125 -19.03 9.47 15.21
C LEU A 125 -19.37 8.44 16.30
N PRO A 126 -20.44 8.63 17.09
CA PRO A 126 -20.79 7.73 18.20
C PRO A 126 -21.38 6.40 17.69
N LEU A 127 -20.56 5.59 17.02
CA LEU A 127 -20.93 4.37 16.27
C LEU A 127 -21.14 3.13 17.15
N GLY A 128 -20.99 3.25 18.47
CA GLY A 128 -20.98 2.11 19.40
C GLY A 128 -19.70 1.26 19.29
N ARG A 129 -18.61 1.84 18.78
CA ARG A 129 -17.32 1.17 18.56
C ARG A 129 -16.33 1.46 19.67
N VAL A 130 -15.36 0.57 19.84
CA VAL A 130 -14.16 0.85 20.65
C VAL A 130 -13.19 1.65 19.79
N VAL A 131 -12.66 2.74 20.34
CA VAL A 131 -11.55 3.51 19.77
C VAL A 131 -10.26 2.96 20.38
N SER A 132 -9.40 2.38 19.55
CA SER A 132 -8.18 1.68 19.95
C SER A 132 -6.96 2.19 19.16
N PRO A 133 -5.97 2.82 19.84
CA PRO A 133 -4.68 3.09 19.22
C PRO A 133 -3.94 1.81 18.79
N MET A 134 -4.21 0.67 19.45
CA MET A 134 -3.59 -0.61 19.09
C MET A 134 -4.09 -1.10 17.74
N ASP A 135 -5.38 -0.93 17.44
CA ASP A 135 -5.97 -1.30 16.17
C ASP A 135 -5.33 -0.51 15.02
N ALA A 136 -5.15 0.81 15.17
CA ALA A 136 -4.40 1.61 14.20
C ALA A 136 -2.95 1.12 13.97
N LEU A 137 -2.25 0.71 15.04
CA LEU A 137 -0.90 0.17 14.94
C LEU A 137 -0.86 -1.19 14.24
N LEU A 138 -1.80 -2.09 14.57
CA LEU A 138 -1.92 -3.41 13.94
C LEU A 138 -2.27 -3.28 12.46
N ASN A 139 -3.22 -2.40 12.11
CA ASN A 139 -3.57 -2.06 10.74
C ASN A 139 -2.33 -1.61 9.95
N ALA A 140 -1.53 -0.70 10.51
CA ALA A 140 -0.30 -0.23 9.88
C ALA A 140 0.78 -1.33 9.76
N ALA A 141 0.94 -2.17 10.78
CA ALA A 141 1.91 -3.25 10.79
C ALA A 141 1.61 -4.30 9.71
N GLY A 142 0.36 -4.74 9.61
CA GLY A 142 -0.08 -5.68 8.58
C GLY A 142 0.02 -5.09 7.17
N ALA A 143 -0.31 -3.82 7.01
CA ALA A 143 -0.12 -3.08 5.76
C ALA A 143 1.35 -3.02 5.31
N VAL A 144 2.29 -2.79 6.25
CA VAL A 144 3.72 -2.82 5.96
C VAL A 144 4.15 -4.22 5.50
N ALA A 145 3.76 -5.27 6.22
CA ALA A 145 4.10 -6.64 5.84
C ALA A 145 3.60 -6.98 4.42
N ALA A 146 2.34 -6.67 4.11
CA ALA A 146 1.75 -6.91 2.79
C ALA A 146 2.42 -6.08 1.69
N GLY A 147 2.69 -4.79 1.93
CA GLY A 147 3.35 -3.92 0.97
C GLY A 147 4.80 -4.33 0.68
N LEU A 148 5.55 -4.77 1.68
CA LEU A 148 6.92 -5.29 1.49
C LEU A 148 6.92 -6.61 0.71
N LEU A 149 5.99 -7.51 1.01
CA LEU A 149 5.81 -8.74 0.23
C LEU A 149 5.50 -8.42 -1.23
N SER A 150 4.60 -7.47 -1.49
CA SER A 150 4.29 -7.00 -2.85
C SER A 150 5.52 -6.42 -3.56
N ALA A 151 6.30 -5.57 -2.87
CA ALA A 151 7.52 -5.00 -3.42
C ALA A 151 8.54 -6.09 -3.79
N HIS A 152 8.72 -7.09 -2.93
CA HIS A 152 9.61 -8.23 -3.18
C HIS A 152 9.18 -9.04 -4.41
N VAL A 153 7.89 -9.39 -4.51
CA VAL A 153 7.35 -10.15 -5.65
C VAL A 153 7.53 -9.37 -6.96
N GLN A 154 7.33 -8.05 -6.94
CA GLN A 154 7.55 -7.19 -8.12
C GLN A 154 9.04 -7.15 -8.51
N ALA A 155 9.95 -7.03 -7.54
CA ALA A 155 11.38 -7.01 -7.79
C ALA A 155 11.86 -8.32 -8.46
N VAL A 156 11.40 -9.47 -7.98
CA VAL A 156 11.72 -10.79 -8.57
C VAL A 156 11.21 -10.90 -10.01
N ARG A 157 10.02 -10.36 -10.31
CA ARG A 157 9.44 -10.39 -11.68
C ARG A 157 10.19 -9.49 -12.67
N HIS A 158 10.84 -8.43 -12.21
CA HIS A 158 11.54 -7.48 -13.06
C HIS A 158 13.02 -7.82 -13.29
N GLN A 159 13.53 -8.90 -12.69
CA GLN A 159 14.91 -9.32 -12.88
C GLN A 159 15.08 -9.87 -14.31
N PRO A 160 15.93 -9.26 -15.16
CA PRO A 160 16.14 -9.75 -16.52
C PRO A 160 16.77 -11.15 -16.50
N PRO A 161 16.49 -11.99 -17.50
CA PRO A 161 17.09 -13.33 -17.58
C PRO A 161 18.62 -13.21 -17.57
N SER A 162 19.28 -13.99 -16.71
CA SER A 162 20.74 -14.02 -16.64
C SER A 162 21.33 -14.46 -17.98
N PRO A 163 22.32 -13.74 -18.53
CA PRO A 163 23.01 -14.21 -19.73
C PRO A 163 23.67 -15.56 -19.42
N ARG A 164 23.38 -16.56 -20.25
CA ARG A 164 24.04 -17.87 -20.24
C ARG A 164 25.30 -17.82 -21.10
#